data_AF-A0A2V5M505-F1
#
_entry.id   AF-A0A2V5M505-F1
#
_cell.length_a   1.000
_cell.length_b   1.000
_cell.length_c   1.000
_cell.angle_alpha   90.00
_cell.angle_beta   90.00
_cell.angle_gamma   90.00
#
_symmetry.space_group_name_H-M   'P 1'
#
loop_
_entity.id
_entity.type
_entity.pdbx_description
1 polymer ?
#
loop_
_entity_poly.entity_id
_entity_poly.type
_entity_poly.pdbx_seq_one_letter_code
_entity_poly.pdbx_strand_id
1 'polypeptide(L)'
;TLKKFSFLIGATDPFIVVPGTFTRGPDPVKVGDYALVVLGDAIYPVIVGDVGPNDKVGEASLRVAKELNALATAYNRPVSDLKVSYIIFPGTAEKPFGPPDLDKIHARCEALVKEIGGASVPLHRWENVIPSPTPSPSPSASSTALGTPSPSPSPTFAFPVSSPAATASGGSTPAPARSPA
;
A
#
# COMPACT_ATOMS: atom_id res chain seq x y z
N THR A 1 6.99 13.97 -9.33
CA THR A 1 7.43 14.23 -7.94
C THR A 1 6.37 13.72 -6.98
N LEU A 2 6.78 13.03 -5.93
CA LEU A 2 5.88 12.57 -4.87
C LEU A 2 5.25 13.78 -4.15
N LYS A 3 3.94 13.75 -3.85
CA LYS A 3 3.28 14.83 -3.10
C LYS A 3 3.49 14.60 -1.60
N LYS A 4 3.29 15.66 -0.79
CA LYS A 4 3.60 15.75 0.66
C LYS A 4 2.98 14.67 1.57
N PHE A 5 2.14 13.78 1.05
CA PHE A 5 1.39 12.75 1.77
C PHE A 5 1.26 11.43 0.97
N SER A 6 2.33 11.02 0.27
CA SER A 6 2.35 9.69 -0.34
C SER A 6 3.02 8.70 0.59
N PHE A 7 2.36 7.56 0.77
CA PHE A 7 2.76 6.46 1.65
C PHE A 7 2.80 5.18 0.83
N LEU A 8 3.52 4.18 1.32
CA LEU A 8 3.51 2.86 0.72
C LEU A 8 2.22 2.13 1.05
N ILE A 9 1.63 1.46 0.07
CA ILE A 9 0.38 0.71 0.21
C ILE A 9 0.73 -0.74 0.48
N GLY A 10 0.48 -1.21 1.71
CA GLY A 10 0.91 -2.54 2.16
C GLY A 10 0.42 -3.73 1.31
N ALA A 11 -0.64 -3.56 0.52
CA ALA A 11 -1.17 -4.59 -0.37
C ALA A 11 -0.55 -4.59 -1.79
N THR A 12 0.08 -3.50 -2.22
CA THR A 12 0.64 -3.35 -3.59
C THR A 12 2.15 -3.14 -3.60
N ASP A 13 2.73 -2.65 -2.52
CA ASP A 13 4.11 -2.19 -2.50
C ASP A 13 4.98 -3.18 -1.70
N PRO A 14 6.07 -3.72 -2.29
CA PRO A 14 6.93 -4.69 -1.63
C PRO A 14 7.93 -3.97 -0.70
N PHE A 15 7.66 -3.94 0.60
CA PHE A 15 8.51 -3.27 1.58
C PHE A 15 8.67 -4.04 2.88
N ILE A 16 9.74 -3.70 3.61
CA ILE A 16 10.02 -4.17 4.97
C ILE A 16 10.05 -2.99 5.95
N VAL A 17 9.84 -3.28 7.23
CA VAL A 17 9.98 -2.32 8.33
C VAL A 17 11.22 -2.70 9.13
N VAL A 18 12.09 -1.73 9.38
CA VAL A 18 13.36 -1.94 10.11
C VAL A 18 13.27 -1.42 11.53
N PRO A 19 13.97 -2.01 12.52
CA PRO A 19 13.97 -1.49 13.89
C PRO A 19 14.54 -0.07 13.95
N GLY A 20 14.02 0.78 14.84
CA GLY A 20 14.57 2.12 15.11
C GLY A 20 16.01 2.16 15.63
N THR A 21 16.61 1.01 15.96
CA THR A 21 18.05 0.87 16.27
C THR A 21 18.92 0.84 15.02
N PHE A 22 18.41 0.37 13.87
CA PHE A 22 19.15 0.24 12.60
C PHE A 22 19.32 1.59 11.90
N THR A 23 18.55 2.61 12.30
CA THR A 23 18.64 3.99 11.79
C THR A 23 19.71 4.83 12.51
N ARG A 24 20.53 4.20 13.36
CA ARG A 24 21.57 4.83 14.18
C ARG A 24 22.93 4.18 13.90
N GLY A 25 24.01 4.93 14.11
CA GLY A 25 25.38 4.47 13.89
C GLY A 25 26.05 5.13 12.68
N PRO A 26 27.20 4.61 12.22
CA PRO A 26 27.97 5.18 11.12
C PRO A 26 27.28 5.00 9.76
N ASP A 27 26.67 3.83 9.51
CA ASP A 27 25.98 3.48 8.27
C ASP A 27 24.48 3.24 8.50
N PRO A 28 23.71 4.27 8.88
CA PRO A 28 22.33 4.11 9.32
C PRO A 28 21.39 3.87 8.15
N VAL A 29 20.59 2.81 8.26
CA VAL A 29 19.51 2.43 7.33
C VAL A 29 18.48 3.56 7.23
N LYS A 30 17.97 3.80 6.02
CA LYS A 30 17.01 4.86 5.69
C LYS A 30 15.79 4.31 4.97
N VAL A 31 14.66 4.97 5.16
CA VAL A 31 13.48 4.74 4.31
C VAL A 31 13.85 5.03 2.85
N GLY A 32 13.51 4.09 1.97
CA GLY A 32 13.89 4.06 0.57
C GLY A 32 15.15 3.26 0.23
N ASP A 33 15.93 2.80 1.21
CA ASP A 33 17.07 1.89 0.95
C ASP A 33 16.55 0.56 0.35
N TYR A 34 17.28 -0.01 -0.61
CA TYR A 34 16.97 -1.31 -1.18
C TYR A 34 17.30 -2.44 -0.20
N ALA A 35 16.52 -3.51 -0.25
CA ALA A 35 16.71 -4.68 0.59
C ALA A 35 16.17 -5.95 -0.12
N LEU A 36 16.45 -7.11 0.46
CA LEU A 36 15.99 -8.41 0.03
C LEU A 36 15.34 -9.12 1.21
N VAL A 37 14.26 -9.84 0.93
CA VAL A 37 13.73 -10.89 1.80
C VAL A 37 14.09 -12.23 1.17
N VAL A 38 14.68 -13.14 1.93
CA VAL A 38 15.11 -14.47 1.46
C VAL A 38 14.40 -15.54 2.27
N LEU A 39 13.74 -16.48 1.59
CA LEU A 39 13.08 -17.64 2.20
C LEU A 39 13.30 -18.87 1.30
N GLY A 40 14.07 -19.84 1.79
CA GLY A 40 14.48 -21.00 0.98
C GLY A 40 15.21 -20.55 -0.29
N ASP A 41 14.81 -21.11 -1.44
CA ASP A 41 15.40 -20.82 -2.75
C ASP A 41 14.77 -19.58 -3.45
N ALA A 42 14.06 -18.72 -2.71
CA ALA A 42 13.42 -17.52 -3.25
C ALA A 42 14.00 -16.24 -2.63
N ILE A 43 14.31 -15.26 -3.49
CA ILE A 43 14.84 -13.93 -3.14
C ILE A 43 13.85 -12.88 -3.64
N TYR A 44 13.32 -12.06 -2.74
CA TYR A 44 12.31 -11.05 -3.01
C TYR A 44 12.89 -9.64 -2.86
N PRO A 45 13.08 -8.88 -3.97
CA PRO A 45 13.49 -7.48 -3.93
C PRO A 45 12.47 -6.61 -3.19
N VAL A 46 12.91 -5.80 -2.24
CA VAL A 46 12.03 -4.91 -1.44
C VAL A 46 12.70 -3.57 -1.21
N ILE A 47 11.96 -2.62 -0.66
CA ILE A 47 12.50 -1.37 -0.09
C ILE A 47 12.29 -1.33 1.42
N VAL A 48 13.15 -0.60 2.14
CA VAL A 48 12.88 -0.18 3.51
C VAL A 48 11.76 0.85 3.47
N GLY A 49 10.58 0.46 3.96
CA GLY A 49 9.36 1.25 3.85
C GLY A 49 9.05 2.12 5.06
N ASP A 50 9.40 1.64 6.26
CA ASP A 50 9.13 2.33 7.52
C ASP A 50 10.14 1.93 8.61
N VAL A 51 10.09 2.61 9.74
CA VAL A 51 10.94 2.40 10.92
C VAL A 51 10.06 2.01 12.12
N GLY A 52 10.14 0.75 12.51
CA GLY A 52 9.32 0.15 13.56
C GLY A 52 9.94 0.23 14.96
N PRO A 53 9.34 -0.49 15.93
CA PRO A 53 9.85 -0.60 17.29
C PRO A 53 11.32 -1.06 17.36
N ASN A 54 12.03 -0.66 18.40
CA ASN A 54 13.47 -0.96 18.56
C ASN A 54 13.76 -2.44 18.86
N ASP A 55 12.75 -3.19 19.30
CA ASP A 55 12.80 -4.55 19.85
C ASP A 55 12.26 -5.62 18.90
N LYS A 56 11.78 -5.26 17.70
CA LYS A 56 11.12 -6.17 16.76
C LYS A 56 11.70 -6.11 15.36
N VAL A 57 11.93 -7.30 14.78
CA VAL A 57 12.33 -7.52 13.39
C VAL A 57 11.32 -8.43 12.69
N GLY A 58 11.30 -8.41 11.36
CA GLY A 58 10.47 -9.30 10.54
C GLY A 58 9.12 -8.72 10.11
N GLU A 59 8.85 -7.45 10.41
CA GLU A 59 7.69 -6.73 9.88
C GLU A 59 7.88 -6.44 8.38
N ALA A 60 6.87 -6.77 7.58
CA ALA A 60 6.87 -6.62 6.13
C ALA A 60 5.46 -6.30 5.60
N SER A 61 5.38 -5.80 4.37
CA SER A 61 4.11 -5.47 3.74
C SER A 61 3.24 -6.71 3.53
N LEU A 62 1.90 -6.55 3.52
CA LEU A 62 0.96 -7.64 3.27
C LEU A 62 1.19 -8.29 1.90
N ARG A 63 1.71 -7.53 0.93
CA ARG A 63 2.17 -8.06 -0.37
C ARG A 63 3.27 -9.11 -0.18
N VAL A 64 4.35 -8.77 0.53
CA VAL A 64 5.43 -9.73 0.84
C VAL A 64 4.89 -10.91 1.63
N ALA A 65 4.06 -10.66 2.67
CA ALA A 65 3.50 -11.72 3.48
C ALA A 65 2.66 -12.74 2.66
N LYS A 66 1.84 -12.25 1.71
CA LYS A 66 1.03 -13.11 0.83
C LYS A 66 1.84 -13.90 -0.18
N GLU A 67 2.95 -13.34 -0.65
CA GLU A 67 3.89 -14.03 -1.54
C GLU A 67 4.60 -15.19 -0.82
N LEU A 68 5.00 -14.98 0.43
CA LEU A 68 5.58 -16.06 1.25
C LEU A 68 4.54 -17.11 1.69
N ASN A 69 3.28 -16.71 1.85
CA ASN A 69 2.18 -17.58 2.27
C ASN A 69 0.83 -16.97 1.87
N ALA A 70 0.11 -17.60 0.92
CA ALA A 70 -1.17 -17.12 0.42
C ALA A 70 -2.27 -16.97 1.50
N LEU A 71 -2.14 -17.65 2.65
CA LEU A 71 -3.06 -17.55 3.79
C LEU A 71 -2.73 -16.38 4.73
N ALA A 72 -1.68 -15.60 4.45
CA ALA A 72 -1.28 -14.47 5.28
C ALA A 72 -2.30 -13.33 5.25
N THR A 73 -2.57 -12.77 6.43
CA THR A 73 -3.45 -11.62 6.63
C THR A 73 -2.85 -10.69 7.68
N ALA A 74 -3.49 -9.56 7.98
CA ALA A 74 -3.09 -8.70 9.10
C ALA A 74 -3.09 -9.43 10.47
N TYR A 75 -3.83 -10.55 10.58
CA TYR A 75 -3.95 -11.34 11.81
C TYR A 75 -3.25 -12.71 11.73
N ASN A 76 -3.00 -13.22 10.52
CA ASN A 76 -2.32 -14.50 10.29
C ASN A 76 -0.92 -14.28 9.72
N ARG A 77 0.10 -14.62 10.51
CA ARG A 77 1.52 -14.39 10.16
C ARG A 77 1.93 -15.30 9.00
N PRO A 78 2.72 -14.83 8.02
CA PRO A 78 3.14 -15.63 6.88
C PRO A 78 4.06 -16.79 7.29
N VAL A 79 5.00 -16.50 8.21
CA VAL A 79 5.99 -17.43 8.76
C VAL A 79 6.05 -17.20 10.28
N SER A 80 6.22 -18.26 11.07
CA SER A 80 6.42 -18.18 12.53
C SER A 80 7.77 -18.73 13.01
N ASP A 81 8.56 -19.31 12.11
CA ASP A 81 9.90 -19.85 12.40
C ASP A 81 11.00 -18.88 11.94
N LEU A 82 12.21 -19.02 12.48
CA LEU A 82 13.42 -18.32 12.03
C LEU A 82 13.93 -18.88 10.68
N LYS A 83 13.16 -18.66 9.62
CA LYS A 83 13.45 -19.13 8.23
C LYS A 83 13.60 -17.99 7.22
N VAL A 84 13.20 -16.77 7.58
CA VAL A 84 13.30 -15.58 6.73
C VAL A 84 14.55 -14.79 7.08
N SER A 85 15.40 -14.53 6.08
CA SER A 85 16.58 -13.67 6.21
C SER A 85 16.33 -12.34 5.49
N TYR A 86 16.88 -11.26 6.05
CA TYR A 86 16.79 -9.92 5.49
C TYR A 86 18.19 -9.40 5.17
N ILE A 87 18.41 -8.96 3.94
CA ILE A 87 19.66 -8.27 3.53
C ILE A 87 19.26 -6.84 3.20
N ILE A 88 19.89 -5.85 3.84
CA ILE A 88 19.62 -4.44 3.61
C ILE A 88 20.87 -3.82 2.99
N PHE A 89 20.70 -2.89 2.05
CA PHE A 89 21.79 -2.14 1.43
C PHE A 89 21.72 -0.66 1.86
N PRO A 90 22.37 -0.27 2.98
CA PRO A 90 22.23 1.07 3.54
C PRO A 90 22.75 2.15 2.58
N GLY A 91 22.10 3.32 2.58
CA GLY A 91 22.53 4.48 1.79
C GLY A 91 22.26 4.36 0.29
N THR A 92 21.46 3.38 -0.13
CA THR A 92 21.04 3.19 -1.53
C THR A 92 19.75 3.94 -1.88
N ALA A 93 19.08 4.56 -0.91
CA ALA A 93 17.86 5.35 -1.07
C ALA A 93 18.00 6.50 -2.09
N GLU A 94 17.30 6.38 -3.21
CA GLU A 94 17.35 7.36 -4.30
C GLU A 94 16.43 8.56 -4.08
N LYS A 95 16.86 9.73 -4.59
CA LYS A 95 16.12 11.00 -4.48
C LYS A 95 15.90 11.61 -5.88
N PRO A 96 14.78 12.34 -6.11
CA PRO A 96 13.68 12.57 -5.17
C PRO A 96 12.86 11.30 -4.94
N PHE A 97 12.27 11.18 -3.74
CA PHE A 97 11.31 10.10 -3.48
C PHE A 97 10.16 10.14 -4.50
N GLY A 98 9.67 8.96 -4.85
CA GLY A 98 8.64 8.70 -5.86
C GLY A 98 7.80 7.47 -5.47
N PRO A 99 6.74 7.16 -6.22
CA PRO A 99 6.04 5.89 -6.07
C PRO A 99 7.02 4.72 -6.32
N PRO A 100 6.86 3.57 -5.65
CA PRO A 100 7.66 2.38 -5.93
C PRO A 100 7.56 1.97 -7.40
N ASP A 101 8.71 1.85 -8.04
CA ASP A 101 8.86 1.32 -9.39
C ASP A 101 9.40 -0.11 -9.27
N LEU A 102 8.57 -1.10 -9.61
CA LEU A 102 8.86 -2.52 -9.40
C LEU A 102 10.02 -3.03 -10.27
N ASP A 103 10.10 -2.55 -11.52
CA ASP A 103 11.17 -2.90 -12.45
C ASP A 103 12.50 -2.28 -11.99
N LYS A 104 12.46 -1.05 -11.49
CA LYS A 104 13.62 -0.38 -10.89
C LYS A 104 14.07 -1.05 -9.59
N ILE A 105 13.15 -1.44 -8.70
CA ILE A 105 13.47 -2.18 -7.47
C ILE A 105 14.19 -3.49 -7.82
N HIS A 106 13.66 -4.24 -8.79
CA HIS A 106 14.28 -5.48 -9.29
C HIS A 106 15.70 -5.21 -9.81
N ALA A 107 15.86 -4.30 -10.77
CA ALA A 107 17.16 -4.02 -11.40
C ALA A 107 18.22 -3.47 -10.43
N ARG A 108 17.83 -2.63 -9.46
CA ARG A 108 18.78 -2.08 -8.46
C ARG A 108 19.18 -3.15 -7.45
N CYS A 109 18.25 -4.00 -7.01
CA CYS A 109 18.58 -5.16 -6.16
C CYS A 109 19.47 -6.17 -6.89
N GLU A 110 19.23 -6.43 -8.18
CA GLU A 110 20.06 -7.33 -8.99
C GLU A 110 21.51 -6.82 -9.13
N ALA A 111 21.69 -5.52 -9.35
CA ALA A 111 23.01 -4.90 -9.36
C ALA A 111 23.74 -5.05 -8.00
N LEU A 112 23.05 -4.71 -6.90
CA LEU A 112 23.62 -4.79 -5.54
C LEU A 112 23.95 -6.23 -5.12
N VAL A 113 23.10 -7.20 -5.49
CA VAL A 113 23.37 -8.63 -5.32
C VAL A 113 24.63 -9.06 -6.08
N LYS A 114 24.81 -8.58 -7.31
CA LYS A 114 25.98 -8.89 -8.12
C LYS A 114 27.28 -8.29 -7.54
N GLU A 115 27.21 -7.12 -6.93
CA GLU A 115 28.35 -6.49 -6.24
C GLU A 115 28.82 -7.31 -5.01
N ILE A 116 27.91 -7.96 -4.28
CA ILE A 116 28.24 -8.78 -3.10
C ILE A 116 28.56 -10.26 -3.42
N GLY A 117 28.71 -10.62 -4.70
CA GLY A 117 29.08 -11.98 -5.14
C GLY A 117 28.03 -12.73 -5.98
N GLY A 118 26.83 -12.15 -6.15
CA GLY A 118 25.74 -12.73 -6.95
C GLY A 118 24.81 -13.66 -6.16
N ALA A 119 23.74 -14.08 -6.82
CA ALA A 119 22.81 -15.10 -6.33
C ALA A 119 22.80 -16.31 -7.28
N SER A 120 22.61 -17.51 -6.72
CA SER A 120 22.43 -18.76 -7.47
C SER A 120 21.03 -18.90 -8.08
N VAL A 121 20.07 -18.12 -7.60
CA VAL A 121 18.66 -18.12 -8.02
C VAL A 121 18.26 -16.72 -8.52
N PRO A 122 17.35 -16.61 -9.51
CA PRO A 122 16.88 -15.33 -10.00
C PRO A 122 16.06 -14.59 -8.93
N LEU A 123 16.18 -13.26 -8.90
CA LEU A 123 15.35 -12.40 -8.05
C LEU A 123 13.90 -12.41 -8.53
N HIS A 124 12.96 -12.59 -7.61
CA HIS A 124 11.53 -12.57 -7.87
C HIS A 124 11.10 -11.24 -8.53
N ARG A 125 10.25 -11.32 -9.56
CA ARG A 125 9.72 -10.15 -10.27
C ARG A 125 8.27 -9.89 -9.88
N TRP A 126 8.05 -8.76 -9.22
CA TRP A 126 6.74 -8.34 -8.76
C TRP A 126 5.81 -7.90 -9.89
N GLU A 127 4.62 -8.49 -9.98
CA GLU A 127 3.58 -8.05 -10.92
C GLU A 127 2.97 -6.69 -10.54
N ASN A 128 2.55 -5.90 -11.54
CA ASN A 128 1.79 -4.68 -11.27
C ASN A 128 0.31 -5.01 -11.04
N VAL A 129 -0.12 -4.96 -9.78
CA VAL A 129 -1.50 -5.24 -9.34
C VAL A 129 -2.37 -3.98 -9.24
N ILE A 130 -1.83 -2.80 -9.56
CA ILE A 130 -2.60 -1.55 -9.58
C ILE A 130 -3.41 -1.51 -10.88
N PRO A 131 -4.75 -1.45 -10.82
CA PRO A 131 -5.56 -1.40 -12.04
C PRO A 131 -5.26 -0.11 -12.82
N SER A 132 -4.97 -0.26 -14.12
CA SER A 132 -4.83 0.87 -15.03
C SER A 132 -6.09 1.75 -14.96
N PRO A 133 -5.97 3.08 -14.88
CA PRO A 133 -7.13 3.96 -14.77
C PRO A 133 -7.99 3.82 -16.03
N THR A 134 -9.24 3.39 -15.85
CA THR A 134 -10.25 3.36 -16.92
C THR A 134 -10.32 4.74 -17.57
N PRO A 135 -10.23 4.87 -18.90
CA PRO A 135 -10.35 6.17 -19.55
C PRO A 135 -11.70 6.79 -19.19
N SER A 136 -11.67 7.99 -18.62
CA SER A 136 -12.89 8.77 -18.32
C SER A 136 -13.71 8.90 -19.61
N PRO A 137 -15.04 8.63 -19.58
CA PRO A 137 -15.85 8.75 -20.78
C PRO A 137 -15.77 10.18 -21.30
N SER A 138 -15.28 10.33 -22.53
CA SER A 138 -15.32 11.60 -23.24
C SER A 138 -16.77 12.01 -23.45
N PRO A 139 -17.19 13.26 -23.15
CA PRO A 139 -18.55 13.70 -23.36
C PRO A 139 -18.85 13.77 -24.87
N SER A 140 -19.40 12.69 -25.42
CA SER A 140 -19.86 12.66 -26.80
C SER A 140 -21.06 13.60 -26.94
N ALA A 141 -20.93 14.61 -27.79
CA ALA A 141 -21.99 15.59 -28.03
C ALA A 141 -23.22 14.92 -28.66
N SER A 142 -24.41 15.21 -28.13
CA SER A 142 -25.68 14.76 -28.70
C SER A 142 -25.88 15.30 -30.11
N SER A 143 -26.21 14.41 -31.06
CA SER A 143 -26.76 14.79 -32.36
C SER A 143 -28.20 14.28 -32.51
N THR A 144 -29.09 15.20 -32.87
CA THR A 144 -30.54 15.02 -32.96
C THR A 144 -30.95 14.30 -34.26
N ALA A 145 -31.95 13.42 -34.20
CA ALA A 145 -32.82 13.08 -35.34
C ALA A 145 -34.28 12.90 -34.86
N LEU A 146 -35.24 13.17 -35.75
CA LEU A 146 -36.62 13.58 -35.41
C LEU A 146 -37.67 12.65 -36.07
N GLY A 147 -38.74 12.28 -35.36
CA GLY A 147 -39.89 11.51 -35.90
C GLY A 147 -41.04 11.30 -34.90
N THR A 148 -42.30 11.55 -35.33
CA THR A 148 -43.54 11.74 -34.54
C THR A 148 -44.74 11.14 -35.35
N PRO A 149 -46.04 11.00 -34.92
CA PRO A 149 -46.79 11.05 -33.62
C PRO A 149 -47.47 9.69 -33.19
N SER A 150 -47.90 9.44 -31.92
CA SER A 150 -49.23 9.69 -31.23
C SER A 150 -50.41 8.77 -31.67
N PRO A 151 -51.43 8.38 -30.84
CA PRO A 151 -51.94 9.03 -29.62
C PRO A 151 -52.32 8.19 -28.35
N SER A 152 -52.71 8.95 -27.31
CA SER A 152 -53.12 8.66 -25.91
C SER A 152 -54.60 8.16 -25.77
N PRO A 153 -55.25 7.92 -24.57
CA PRO A 153 -54.99 8.53 -23.24
C PRO A 153 -55.13 7.69 -21.92
N SER A 154 -54.44 8.21 -20.88
CA SER A 154 -54.79 8.39 -19.43
C SER A 154 -55.56 7.32 -18.63
N PRO A 155 -55.11 6.97 -17.40
CA PRO A 155 -55.29 7.79 -16.16
C PRO A 155 -54.01 7.87 -15.25
N THR A 156 -53.88 8.57 -14.10
CA THR A 156 -54.59 9.69 -13.40
C THR A 156 -53.70 10.22 -12.22
N PHE A 157 -54.05 11.38 -11.62
CA PHE A 157 -53.56 12.02 -10.36
C PHE A 157 -52.82 11.17 -9.29
N ALA A 158 -51.73 11.73 -8.71
CA ALA A 158 -51.76 12.46 -7.42
C ALA A 158 -50.34 12.85 -6.90
N PHE A 159 -50.20 14.04 -6.28
CA PHE A 159 -49.04 14.41 -5.44
C PHE A 159 -49.25 13.90 -3.99
N PRO A 160 -48.20 13.80 -3.14
CA PRO A 160 -47.87 14.98 -2.33
C PRO A 160 -46.37 15.26 -2.12
N VAL A 161 -46.08 16.52 -1.80
CA VAL A 161 -44.82 17.01 -1.22
C VAL A 161 -44.73 16.62 0.25
N SER A 162 -43.53 16.35 0.75
CA SER A 162 -43.21 16.42 2.19
C SER A 162 -41.89 17.18 2.41
N SER A 163 -41.97 18.20 3.27
CA SER A 163 -40.86 19.05 3.73
C SER A 163 -40.55 18.76 5.22
N PRO A 164 -39.59 19.42 5.89
CA PRO A 164 -38.67 18.73 6.81
C PRO A 164 -39.04 18.86 8.30
N ALA A 165 -38.39 18.04 9.14
CA ALA A 165 -37.65 18.45 10.35
C ALA A 165 -37.37 17.26 11.29
N ALA A 166 -36.14 17.16 11.81
CA ALA A 166 -35.85 16.44 13.05
C ALA A 166 -34.59 17.00 13.71
N THR A 167 -34.78 17.87 14.69
CA THR A 167 -33.70 18.46 15.52
C THR A 167 -33.31 17.50 16.63
N ALA A 168 -32.01 17.21 16.78
CA ALA A 168 -31.41 16.65 17.99
C ALA A 168 -30.00 17.26 18.13
N SER A 169 -29.87 18.41 18.79
CA SER A 169 -29.65 18.51 20.24
C SER A 169 -28.39 17.74 20.68
N GLY A 170 -27.26 18.45 20.76
CA GLY A 170 -25.99 17.89 21.22
C GLY A 170 -25.93 17.80 22.75
N GLY A 171 -25.66 16.60 23.26
CA GLY A 171 -25.28 16.39 24.66
C GLY A 171 -23.76 16.51 24.83
N SER A 172 -23.31 17.50 25.61
CA SER A 172 -21.89 17.74 25.90
C SER A 172 -21.40 16.91 27.09
N THR A 173 -20.18 16.38 26.97
CA THR A 173 -19.41 15.80 28.08
C THR A 173 -18.96 16.90 29.05
N PRO A 174 -18.84 16.60 30.36
CA PRO A 174 -17.49 16.65 30.94
C PRO A 174 -17.18 15.53 31.96
N ALA A 175 -15.91 15.12 32.00
CA ALA A 175 -15.24 14.46 33.13
C ALA A 175 -14.56 15.56 34.02
N PRO A 176 -13.84 15.31 35.14
CA PRO A 176 -13.32 14.02 35.63
C PRO A 176 -13.27 13.81 37.18
N ALA A 177 -12.56 12.74 37.58
CA ALA A 177 -11.71 12.58 38.79
C ALA A 177 -12.30 12.10 40.15
N ARG A 178 -11.85 10.90 40.57
CA ARG A 178 -11.03 10.72 41.79
C ARG A 178 -10.34 9.34 41.83
N SER A 179 -9.18 9.27 42.50
CA SER A 179 -8.33 8.08 42.66
C SER A 179 -8.48 7.45 44.07
N PRO A 180 -7.58 6.54 44.54
CA PRO A 180 -7.91 5.14 44.81
C PRO A 180 -8.00 4.79 46.30
N ALA A 181 -8.32 3.52 46.58
CA ALA A 181 -8.05 2.80 47.83
C ALA A 181 -7.68 1.35 47.49
#